data_AF-A0A957T183-F1
#
_entry.id   AF-A0A957T183-F1
#
_cell.length_a   1.000
_cell.length_b   1.000
_cell.length_c   1.000
_cell.angle_alpha   90.00
_cell.angle_beta   90.00
_cell.angle_gamma   90.00
#
_symmetry.space_group_name_H-M   'P 1'
#
loop_
_entity.id
_entity.type
_entity.pdbx_description
1 polymer ?
#
loop_
_entity_poly.entity_id
_entity_poly.type
_entity_poly.pdbx_seq_one_letter_code
_entity_poly.pdbx_strand_id
1 'polypeptide(L)'
;MVEWHGQTDPEGAVEPQLNPGDCLIFENRTYHAGAANLSSWTRKGIMIGYGYRWVMPMDFRKQDAAFVEKLDPLQRYLVGEAYEAVDSFQPDGGANPLKEWCDTHGVTPFRHLTAEGGYVAYGRH
;
A
#
# COMPACT_ATOMS: atom_id res chain seq x y z
N MET A 1 40.29 21.68 -6.67
CA MET A 1 39.20 20.87 -7.25
C MET A 1 39.19 19.58 -6.47
N VAL A 2 38.21 19.39 -5.58
CA VAL A 2 38.10 18.17 -4.76
C VAL A 2 37.20 17.21 -5.54
N GLU A 3 37.74 16.07 -5.95
CA GLU A 3 36.96 14.99 -6.57
C GLU A 3 36.05 14.36 -5.50
N TRP A 4 34.74 14.34 -5.78
CA TRP A 4 33.74 13.77 -4.89
C TRP A 4 33.55 12.29 -5.27
N HIS A 5 34.04 11.37 -4.44
CA HIS A 5 33.79 9.93 -4.60
C HIS A 5 32.40 9.60 -4.03
N GLY A 6 31.40 9.77 -4.87
CA GLY A 6 29.97 9.82 -4.55
C GLY A 6 29.28 8.54 -4.09
N GLN A 7 29.89 7.75 -3.21
CA GLN A 7 29.24 6.58 -2.62
C GLN A 7 29.30 6.67 -1.10
N THR A 8 28.22 7.21 -0.52
CA THR A 8 27.98 7.29 0.92
C THR A 8 26.66 6.57 1.25
N ASP A 9 26.48 5.38 0.72
CA ASP A 9 25.37 4.54 1.17
C ASP A 9 25.63 4.12 2.62
N PRO A 10 24.60 4.13 3.49
CA PRO A 10 24.74 3.58 4.85
C PRO A 10 25.21 2.12 4.81
N GLU A 11 25.93 1.70 5.86
CA GLU A 11 26.31 0.30 6.01
C GLU A 11 25.07 -0.60 6.01
N GLY A 12 25.10 -1.65 5.19
CA GLY A 12 23.99 -2.60 5.06
C GLY A 12 22.83 -2.11 4.18
N ALA A 13 22.95 -0.95 3.53
CA ALA A 13 21.99 -0.55 2.51
C ALA A 13 21.98 -1.55 1.36
N VAL A 14 20.78 -1.87 0.88
CA VAL A 14 20.56 -2.72 -0.30
C VAL A 14 19.85 -1.88 -1.35
N GLU A 15 20.37 -1.88 -2.58
CA GLU A 15 19.74 -1.23 -3.71
C GLU A 15 19.01 -2.27 -4.59
N PRO A 16 17.66 -2.26 -4.61
CA PRO A 16 16.89 -3.19 -5.43
C PRO A 16 17.10 -2.90 -6.93
N GLN A 17 17.54 -3.90 -7.68
CA GLN A 17 17.65 -3.85 -9.13
C GLN A 17 16.32 -4.34 -9.74
N LEU A 18 15.54 -3.42 -10.28
CA LEU A 18 14.19 -3.68 -10.78
C LEU A 18 14.12 -3.47 -12.29
N ASN A 19 13.38 -4.35 -12.97
CA ASN A 19 12.99 -4.18 -14.36
C ASN A 19 11.65 -3.44 -14.49
N PRO A 20 11.32 -2.87 -15.67
CA PRO A 20 9.99 -2.35 -15.92
C PRO A 20 8.92 -3.41 -15.66
N GLY A 21 8.00 -3.12 -14.73
CA GLY A 21 6.94 -4.04 -14.30
C GLY A 21 7.18 -4.70 -12.94
N ASP A 22 8.41 -4.69 -12.43
CA ASP A 22 8.71 -5.17 -11.08
C ASP A 22 8.17 -4.19 -10.03
N CYS A 23 7.85 -4.71 -8.84
CA CYS A 23 7.37 -3.93 -7.71
C CYS A 23 8.22 -4.17 -6.46
N LEU A 24 8.62 -3.08 -5.81
CA LEU A 24 9.20 -3.11 -4.47
C LEU A 24 8.11 -2.80 -3.45
N ILE A 25 7.83 -3.74 -2.56
CA ILE A 25 6.93 -3.55 -1.42
C ILE A 25 7.77 -3.42 -0.16
N PHE A 26 7.57 -2.35 0.59
CA PHE A 26 8.24 -2.12 1.87
C PHE A 26 7.24 -1.57 2.89
N GLU A 27 7.56 -1.75 4.17
CA GLU A 27 6.73 -1.27 5.27
C GLU A 27 7.09 0.19 5.61
N ASN A 28 6.12 0.97 6.09
CA ASN A 28 6.30 2.42 6.26
C ASN A 28 7.44 2.85 7.21
N ARG A 29 7.94 1.95 8.06
CA ARG A 29 9.06 2.18 9.00
C ARG A 29 10.39 1.62 8.47
N THR A 30 10.41 0.96 7.31
CA THR A 30 11.65 0.55 6.67
C THR A 30 12.47 1.80 6.35
N TYR A 31 13.72 1.86 6.80
CA TYR A 31 14.64 2.93 6.38
C TYR A 31 14.89 2.82 4.88
N HIS A 32 14.62 3.91 4.15
CA HIS A 32 14.80 3.96 2.70
C HIS A 32 15.15 5.38 2.27
N ALA A 33 15.88 5.49 1.16
CA ALA A 33 16.21 6.75 0.52
C ALA A 33 16.31 6.56 -0.99
N GLY A 34 16.02 7.61 -1.75
CA GLY A 34 16.29 7.60 -3.19
C GLY A 34 17.80 7.67 -3.45
N ALA A 35 18.35 6.68 -4.15
CA ALA A 35 19.73 6.71 -4.59
C ALA A 35 19.94 7.75 -5.70
N ALA A 36 21.15 8.34 -5.76
CA ALA A 36 21.54 9.26 -6.81
C ALA A 36 21.52 8.55 -8.17
N ASN A 37 20.84 9.13 -9.17
CA ASN A 37 20.86 8.60 -10.52
C ASN A 37 22.11 9.08 -11.25
N LEU A 38 23.14 8.22 -11.31
CA LEU A 38 24.42 8.50 -11.97
C LEU A 38 24.42 8.11 -13.46
N SER A 39 23.29 7.62 -13.99
CA SER A 39 23.16 7.26 -15.40
C SER A 39 22.76 8.45 -16.27
N SER A 40 22.90 8.31 -17.59
CA SER A 40 22.40 9.29 -18.57
C SER A 40 20.90 9.17 -18.86
N TRP A 41 20.19 8.26 -18.18
CA TRP A 41 18.78 7.96 -18.43
C TRP A 41 17.92 8.37 -17.26
N THR A 42 16.70 8.85 -17.53
CA THR A 42 15.74 9.19 -16.47
C THR A 42 15.11 7.93 -15.88
N ARG A 43 15.32 7.70 -14.57
CA ARG A 43 14.56 6.70 -13.80
C ARG A 43 13.17 7.25 -13.46
N LYS A 44 12.11 6.52 -13.83
CA LYS A 44 10.72 6.84 -13.48
C LYS A 44 10.17 5.75 -12.57
N GLY A 45 9.41 6.15 -11.55
CA GLY A 45 8.73 5.23 -10.64
C GLY A 45 7.38 5.82 -10.24
N ILE A 46 6.45 4.93 -9.86
CA ILE A 46 5.17 5.30 -9.26
C ILE A 46 5.20 4.76 -7.83
N MET A 47 4.94 5.63 -6.86
CA MET A 47 4.82 5.25 -5.46
C MET A 47 3.34 5.24 -5.09
N ILE A 48 2.87 4.12 -4.55
CA ILE A 48 1.50 3.95 -4.07
C ILE A 48 1.57 3.59 -2.59
N GLY A 49 0.99 4.46 -1.75
CA GLY A 49 0.91 4.22 -0.31
C GLY A 49 -0.44 3.61 0.06
N TYR A 50 -0.42 2.48 0.76
CA TYR A 50 -1.61 1.91 1.39
C TYR A 50 -1.59 2.21 2.88
N GLY A 51 -2.71 2.69 3.40
CA GLY A 51 -2.88 3.02 4.80
C GLY A 51 -4.26 2.62 5.32
N TYR A 52 -4.44 2.65 6.63
CA TYR A 52 -5.74 2.47 7.23
C TYR A 52 -6.69 3.63 6.84
N ARG A 53 -7.98 3.34 6.67
CA ARG A 53 -9.01 4.32 6.27
C ARG A 53 -9.17 5.52 7.20
N TRP A 54 -8.79 5.38 8.47
CA TRP A 54 -8.81 6.48 9.44
C TRP A 54 -7.60 7.43 9.33
N VAL A 55 -6.61 7.11 8.49
CA VAL A 55 -5.47 7.98 8.22
C VAL A 55 -5.84 8.85 7.02
N MET A 56 -5.76 10.17 7.22
CA MET A 56 -5.98 11.10 6.12
C MET A 56 -4.85 10.95 5.08
N PRO A 57 -5.16 10.74 3.79
CA PRO A 57 -4.13 10.66 2.77
C PRO A 57 -3.42 12.01 2.61
N MET A 58 -2.11 11.95 2.37
CA MET A 58 -1.29 13.15 2.17
C MET A 58 -1.62 13.83 0.84
N ASP A 59 -1.71 13.03 -0.22
CA ASP A 59 -2.04 13.46 -1.58
C ASP A 59 -3.41 12.91 -2.02
N PHE A 60 -4.03 13.54 -3.01
CA PHE A 60 -5.30 13.08 -3.63
C PHE A 60 -6.44 12.81 -2.64
N ARG A 61 -6.69 13.73 -1.70
CA ARG A 61 -7.78 13.64 -0.71
C ARG A 61 -9.17 13.44 -1.31
N LYS A 62 -9.38 13.91 -2.53
CA LYS A 62 -10.57 13.66 -3.33
C LYS A 62 -10.14 13.29 -4.74
N GLN A 63 -10.66 12.19 -5.25
CA GLN A 63 -10.40 11.74 -6.60
C GLN A 63 -11.23 12.54 -7.62
N ASP A 64 -10.76 12.60 -8.85
CA ASP A 64 -11.54 13.17 -9.95
C ASP A 64 -12.79 12.32 -10.22
N ALA A 65 -13.94 12.98 -10.44
CA ALA A 65 -15.21 12.28 -10.60
C ALA A 65 -15.24 11.39 -11.84
N ALA A 66 -14.72 11.87 -12.97
CA ALA A 66 -14.68 11.11 -14.21
C ALA A 66 -13.69 9.93 -14.15
N PHE A 67 -12.68 10.00 -13.26
CA PHE A 67 -11.86 8.86 -12.91
C PHE A 67 -12.63 7.84 -12.06
N VAL A 68 -13.29 8.28 -10.99
CA VAL A 68 -14.05 7.40 -10.08
C VAL A 68 -15.16 6.64 -10.79
N GLU A 69 -15.84 7.25 -11.77
CA GLU A 69 -16.89 6.61 -12.57
C GLU A 69 -16.42 5.37 -13.34
N LYS A 70 -15.12 5.23 -13.58
CA LYS A 70 -14.53 4.10 -14.32
C LYS A 70 -14.14 2.92 -13.41
N LEU A 71 -14.23 3.10 -12.10
CA LEU A 71 -13.70 2.16 -11.12
C LEU A 71 -14.78 1.17 -10.67
N ASP A 72 -14.37 -0.09 -10.49
CA ASP A 72 -15.20 -1.10 -9.84
C ASP A 72 -15.34 -0.82 -8.32
N PRO A 73 -16.23 -1.53 -7.60
CA PRO A 73 -16.45 -1.26 -6.18
C PRO A 73 -15.21 -1.44 -5.29
N LEU A 74 -14.32 -2.39 -5.59
CA LEU A 74 -13.07 -2.59 -4.86
C LEU A 74 -12.08 -1.46 -5.14
N GLN A 75 -11.94 -1.08 -6.41
CA GLN A 75 -11.06 0.01 -6.82
C GLN A 75 -11.51 1.35 -6.21
N ARG A 76 -12.81 1.64 -6.20
CA ARG A 76 -13.39 2.81 -5.50
C ARG A 76 -13.03 2.80 -4.02
N TYR A 77 -13.17 1.65 -3.37
CA TYR A 77 -12.81 1.48 -1.97
C TYR A 77 -11.31 1.73 -1.71
N LEU A 78 -10.41 1.27 -2.59
CA LEU A 78 -8.97 1.46 -2.48
C LEU A 78 -8.52 2.92 -2.69
N VAL A 79 -9.26 3.70 -3.49
CA VAL A 79 -8.96 5.13 -3.68
C VAL A 79 -9.64 6.05 -2.66
N GLY A 80 -10.29 5.47 -1.64
CA GLY A 80 -10.83 6.20 -0.49
C GLY A 80 -12.30 6.61 -0.61
N GLU A 81 -13.01 6.17 -1.65
CA GLU A 81 -14.44 6.45 -1.77
C GLU A 81 -15.24 5.73 -0.67
N ALA A 82 -16.40 6.30 -0.34
CA ALA A 82 -17.38 5.64 0.49
C ALA A 82 -17.93 4.41 -0.26
N TYR A 83 -17.95 3.26 0.42
CA TYR A 83 -18.44 2.02 -0.16
C TYR A 83 -19.94 1.85 0.07
N GLU A 84 -20.40 2.10 1.29
CA GLU A 84 -21.81 2.12 1.67
C GLU A 84 -22.13 3.38 2.47
N ALA A 85 -23.32 3.93 2.25
CA ALA A 85 -23.92 4.88 3.16
C ALA A 85 -24.51 4.10 4.33
N VAL A 86 -23.94 4.26 5.52
CA VAL A 86 -24.43 3.62 6.75
C VAL A 86 -24.99 4.68 7.67
N ASP A 87 -26.27 4.55 8.03
CA ASP A 87 -26.97 5.49 8.91
C ASP A 87 -26.74 5.18 10.41
N SER A 88 -26.10 4.05 10.70
CA SER A 88 -25.83 3.59 12.07
C SER A 88 -24.48 2.89 12.17
N PHE A 89 -23.92 2.88 13.39
CA PHE A 89 -22.66 2.21 13.70
C PHE A 89 -22.77 0.70 13.45
N GLN A 90 -21.79 0.15 12.71
CA GLN A 90 -21.68 -1.27 12.40
C GLN A 90 -20.55 -1.90 13.24
N PRO A 91 -20.86 -2.70 14.28
CA PRO A 91 -19.86 -3.27 15.20
C PRO A 91 -18.87 -4.22 14.53
N ASP A 92 -19.25 -4.83 13.41
CA ASP A 92 -18.42 -5.73 12.60
C ASP A 92 -17.53 -4.99 11.58
N GLY A 93 -17.62 -3.66 11.53
CA GLY A 93 -16.89 -2.80 10.59
C GLY A 93 -17.62 -2.53 9.28
N GLY A 94 -18.84 -3.06 9.10
CA GLY A 94 -19.65 -2.90 7.89
C GLY A 94 -19.10 -3.65 6.68
N ALA A 95 -19.69 -3.41 5.51
CA ALA A 95 -19.28 -4.08 4.29
C ALA A 95 -17.87 -3.63 3.85
N ASN A 96 -17.09 -4.59 3.37
CA ASN A 96 -15.69 -4.39 2.99
C ASN A 96 -15.39 -5.20 1.72
N PRO A 97 -15.32 -4.56 0.55
CA PRO A 97 -15.12 -5.26 -0.72
C PRO A 97 -13.75 -5.92 -0.80
N LEU A 98 -12.75 -5.44 -0.03
CA LEU A 98 -11.45 -6.09 0.04
C LEU A 98 -11.55 -7.43 0.75
N LYS A 99 -12.38 -7.53 1.80
CA LYS A 99 -12.63 -8.81 2.47
C LYS A 99 -13.31 -9.80 1.53
N GLU A 100 -14.35 -9.37 0.82
CA GLU A 100 -15.06 -10.20 -0.14
C GLU A 100 -14.15 -10.67 -1.29
N TRP A 101 -13.30 -9.78 -1.79
CA TRP A 101 -12.29 -10.12 -2.79
C TRP A 101 -11.32 -11.18 -2.27
N CYS A 102 -10.81 -11.02 -1.04
CA CYS A 102 -9.92 -12.01 -0.42
C CYS A 102 -10.58 -13.38 -0.30
N ASP A 103 -11.83 -13.44 0.17
CA ASP A 103 -12.59 -14.67 0.30
C ASP A 103 -12.77 -15.36 -1.07
N THR A 104 -13.06 -14.58 -2.12
CA THR A 104 -13.24 -15.08 -3.50
C THR A 104 -11.95 -15.62 -4.10
N HIS A 105 -10.79 -15.07 -3.73
CA HIS A 105 -9.49 -15.44 -4.28
C HIS A 105 -8.69 -16.39 -3.36
N GLY A 106 -9.29 -16.89 -2.28
CA GLY A 106 -8.62 -17.78 -1.33
C GLY A 106 -7.47 -17.11 -0.56
N VAL A 107 -7.49 -15.78 -0.47
CA VAL A 107 -6.50 -15.01 0.30
C VAL A 107 -6.97 -14.97 1.74
N THR A 108 -6.23 -15.62 2.64
CA THR A 108 -6.56 -15.55 4.07
C THR A 108 -6.26 -14.14 4.58
N PRO A 109 -7.25 -13.40 5.12
CA PRO A 109 -6.98 -12.10 5.72
C PRO A 109 -6.10 -12.32 6.97
N PHE A 110 -4.82 -12.01 6.86
CA PHE A 110 -3.92 -12.00 8.00
C PHE A 110 -4.41 -10.93 9.00
N ARG A 111 -4.90 -11.36 10.15
CA ARG A 111 -4.97 -10.53 11.35
C ARG A 111 -4.13 -11.19 12.44
N HIS A 112 -3.05 -10.50 12.80
CA HIS A 112 -2.01 -10.86 13.76
C HIS A 112 -1.22 -12.15 13.47
N LEU A 113 0.07 -11.98 13.16
CA LEU A 113 1.07 -12.89 13.70
C LEU A 113 0.99 -12.76 15.22
N THR A 114 0.37 -13.72 15.90
CA THR A 114 0.60 -13.88 17.33
C THR A 114 2.07 -14.24 17.52
N ALA A 115 2.66 -13.86 18.65
CA ALA A 115 4.08 -14.10 18.94
C ALA A 115 4.48 -15.59 18.88
N GLU A 116 3.51 -16.50 18.81
CA GLU A 116 3.71 -17.96 18.74
C GLU A 116 3.35 -18.58 17.38
N GLY A 117 3.13 -17.79 16.32
CA GLY A 117 2.98 -18.34 14.96
C GLY A 117 1.67 -19.11 14.71
N GLY A 118 0.65 -18.97 15.57
CA GLY A 118 -0.66 -19.58 15.39
C GLY A 118 -1.70 -18.63 14.81
N TYR A 119 -2.45 -19.10 13.79
CA TYR A 119 -3.67 -18.45 13.31
C TYR A 119 -4.83 -18.73 14.26
N VAL A 120 -5.54 -17.68 14.68
CA VAL A 120 -6.87 -17.82 15.30
C VAL A 120 -7.90 -17.24 14.34
N ALA A 121 -8.62 -18.13 13.64
CA ALA A 121 -9.83 -17.74 12.93
C ALA A 121 -10.89 -17.41 13.98
N TYR A 122 -11.25 -16.13 14.13
CA TYR A 122 -12.45 -15.78 14.86
C TYR A 122 -13.66 -16.29 14.07
N GLY A 123 -14.21 -17.40 14.53
CA GLY A 123 -15.45 -17.97 14.02
C GLY A 123 -16.62 -17.00 14.23
N ARG A 124 -17.49 -16.94 13.22
CA ARG A 124 -18.82 -16.33 13.33
C ARG A 124 -19.59 -17.01 14.47
N HIS A 125 -20.17 -16.22 15.37
CA HIS A 125 -21.27 -16.63 16.24
C HIS A 125 -22.58 -16.70 15.46
#